data_AF-A0A3R9IJY5-F1
#
_entry.id   AF-A0A3R9IJY5-F1
#
_cell.length_a   1.000
_cell.length_b   1.000
_cell.length_c   1.000
_cell.angle_alpha   90.00
_cell.angle_beta   90.00
_cell.angle_gamma   90.00
#
_symmetry.space_group_name_H-M   'P 1'
#
loop_
_entity.id
_entity.type
_entity.pdbx_description
1 polymer ?
#
loop_
_entity_poly.entity_id
_entity_poly.type
_entity_poly.pdbx_seq_one_letter_code
_entity_poly.pdbx_strand_id
1 'polypeptide(L)'
;MVLRDEIGIDIKYDEATLNNYKIVKPGQFVIHLRSFQGGFALSKLEGITSPAYTIIDFIDKANNLPDFWNSILTSRDFIKRLETVTYGIRDGKSISFKDFSSLKFVFPEFKEQQAIGAYFSNLDNLINSHQEKISQLETLKKKLLQDMFI
;
A
#
# COMPACT_ATOMS: atom_id res chain seq x y z
N MET A 1 2.63 -4.90 3.05
CA MET A 1 3.65 -5.58 3.90
C MET A 1 3.23 -7.03 4.03
N VAL A 2 4.18 -7.96 4.14
CA VAL A 2 3.91 -9.41 4.21
C VAL A 2 4.60 -9.94 5.47
N LEU A 3 3.96 -10.88 6.19
CA LEU A 3 4.59 -11.56 7.31
C LEU A 3 5.71 -12.45 6.79
N ARG A 4 6.87 -12.44 7.47
CA ARG A 4 8.03 -13.23 7.05
C ARG A 4 7.75 -14.72 6.92
N ASP A 5 6.89 -15.23 7.79
CA ASP A 5 6.53 -16.65 7.83
C ASP A 5 5.61 -17.07 6.66
N GLU A 6 4.99 -16.10 5.96
CA GLU A 6 4.08 -16.34 4.85
C GLU A 6 4.77 -16.28 3.47
N ILE A 7 6.01 -15.78 3.39
CA ILE A 7 6.69 -15.51 2.12
C ILE A 7 7.30 -16.78 1.50
N GLY A 8 7.33 -17.90 2.24
CA GLY A 8 7.96 -19.15 1.80
C GLY A 8 9.47 -19.03 1.56
N ILE A 9 10.09 -17.94 2.02
CA ILE A 9 11.51 -17.63 1.86
C ILE A 9 12.11 -17.40 3.25
N ASP A 10 13.14 -18.16 3.59
CA ASP A 10 13.91 -17.99 4.82
C ASP A 10 14.88 -16.79 4.69
N ILE A 11 14.42 -15.63 5.15
CA ILE A 11 15.22 -14.41 5.15
C ILE A 11 16.17 -14.44 6.36
N LYS A 12 17.45 -14.70 6.09
CA LYS A 12 18.51 -14.60 7.10
C LYS A 12 18.79 -13.14 7.46
N TYR A 13 18.99 -12.88 8.75
CA TYR A 13 19.38 -11.58 9.27
C TYR A 13 20.19 -11.78 10.57
N ASP A 14 20.97 -10.77 10.94
CA ASP A 14 21.69 -10.76 12.20
C ASP A 14 20.80 -10.16 13.30
N GLU A 15 20.43 -10.96 14.29
CA GLU A 15 19.63 -10.53 15.45
C GLU A 15 20.29 -9.37 16.20
N ALA A 16 21.62 -9.30 16.25
CA ALA A 16 22.35 -8.23 16.91
C ALA A 16 22.12 -6.85 16.26
N THR A 17 21.71 -6.82 15.00
CA THR A 17 21.44 -5.57 14.25
C THR A 17 20.01 -5.07 14.35
N LEU A 18 19.08 -5.88 14.90
CA LEU A 18 17.66 -5.54 14.97
C LEU A 18 17.38 -4.27 15.78
N ASN A 19 18.21 -3.97 16.77
CA ASN A 19 18.10 -2.77 17.58
C ASN A 19 18.24 -1.46 16.78
N ASN A 20 18.88 -1.50 15.61
CA ASN A 20 19.07 -0.34 14.73
C ASN A 20 17.87 -0.12 13.80
N TYR A 21 16.97 -1.10 13.68
CA TYR A 21 15.79 -0.99 12.84
C TYR A 21 14.74 -0.10 13.48
N LYS A 22 13.95 0.56 12.63
CA LYS A 22 12.88 1.45 13.08
C LYS A 22 11.57 0.68 13.17
N ILE A 23 10.85 0.84 14.28
CA ILE A 23 9.51 0.28 14.47
C ILE A 23 8.51 1.09 13.64
N VAL A 24 7.70 0.39 12.84
CA VAL A 24 6.55 0.95 12.12
C VAL A 24 5.25 0.37 12.68
N LYS A 25 4.25 1.22 12.86
CA LYS A 25 2.94 0.86 13.43
C LYS A 25 1.83 0.91 12.38
N PRO A 26 0.69 0.22 12.61
CA PRO A 26 -0.48 0.35 11.75
C PRO A 26 -0.89 1.81 11.53
N GLY A 27 -1.19 2.17 10.29
CA GLY A 27 -1.57 3.53 9.88
C GLY A 27 -0.41 4.44 9.48
N GLN A 28 0.84 4.04 9.76
CA GLN A 28 2.03 4.80 9.37
C GLN A 28 2.48 4.45 7.95
N PHE A 29 3.14 5.40 7.29
CA PHE A 29 3.71 5.22 5.96
C PHE A 29 5.23 5.11 6.02
N VAL A 30 5.76 4.32 5.09
CA VAL A 30 7.20 4.11 4.91
C VAL A 30 7.62 4.63 3.55
N ILE A 31 8.53 5.60 3.56
CA ILE A 31 9.26 6.05 2.38
C ILE A 31 10.50 5.16 2.23
N HIS A 32 10.53 4.34 1.18
CA HIS A 32 11.57 3.36 0.92
C HIS A 32 12.36 3.69 -0.36
N LEU A 33 13.44 2.96 -0.62
CA LEU A 33 14.37 3.25 -1.73
C LEU A 33 13.75 3.16 -3.13
N ARG A 34 12.59 2.52 -3.26
CA ARG A 34 11.87 2.32 -4.54
C ARG A 34 10.51 3.01 -4.54
N SER A 35 10.31 4.00 -3.67
CA SER A 35 9.05 4.74 -3.62
C SER A 35 8.74 5.50 -4.91
N PHE A 36 9.74 5.78 -5.75
CA PHE A 36 9.54 6.30 -7.11
C PHE A 36 8.90 5.28 -8.08
N GLN A 37 8.72 4.01 -7.68
CA GLN A 37 8.05 3.00 -8.51
C GLN A 37 6.72 2.53 -7.94
N GLY A 38 6.59 2.51 -6.61
CA GLY A 38 5.43 1.96 -5.91
C GLY A 38 4.74 2.93 -4.95
N GLY A 39 5.23 4.17 -4.84
CA GLY A 39 4.72 5.13 -3.87
C GLY A 39 5.21 4.86 -2.45
N PHE A 40 4.46 5.34 -1.46
CA PHE A 40 4.77 5.11 -0.04
C PHE A 40 3.99 3.90 0.49
N ALA A 41 4.66 3.07 1.28
CA ALA A 41 4.04 1.85 1.79
C ALA A 41 3.27 2.13 3.08
N LEU A 42 1.94 1.93 3.07
CA LEU A 42 1.13 1.91 4.28
C LEU A 42 1.41 0.64 5.10
N SER A 43 1.66 0.80 6.39
CA SER A 43 1.73 -0.32 7.32
C SER A 43 0.35 -0.68 7.84
N LYS A 44 -0.02 -1.96 7.68
CA LYS A 44 -1.24 -2.54 8.26
C LYS A 44 -0.98 -3.28 9.58
N LEU A 45 0.28 -3.58 9.84
CA LEU A 45 0.73 -4.36 10.98
C LEU A 45 1.83 -3.59 11.73
N GLU A 46 2.11 -4.00 12.95
CA GLU A 46 3.35 -3.57 13.61
C GLU A 46 4.52 -4.37 13.05
N GLY A 47 5.65 -3.72 12.84
CA GLY A 47 6.84 -4.37 12.31
C GLY A 47 8.07 -3.48 12.38
N ILE A 48 9.12 -3.89 11.66
CA ILE A 48 10.39 -3.17 11.61
C ILE A 48 10.80 -2.84 10.18
N THR A 49 11.51 -1.73 10.02
CA THR A 49 12.03 -1.25 8.74
C THR A 49 13.50 -0.88 8.85
N SER A 50 14.21 -0.93 7.70
CA SER A 50 15.62 -0.55 7.64
C SER A 50 15.84 0.87 8.17
N PRO A 51 16.95 1.14 8.88
CA PRO A 51 17.30 2.51 9.30
C PRO A 51 17.36 3.52 8.14
N ALA A 52 17.59 3.05 6.91
CA ALA A 52 17.63 3.89 5.70
C ALA A 52 16.26 4.44 5.25
N TYR A 53 15.15 3.89 5.77
CA TYR A 53 13.80 4.30 5.40
C TYR A 53 13.28 5.40 6.33
N THR A 54 12.35 6.21 5.82
CA THR A 54 11.69 7.26 6.62
C THR A 54 10.27 6.81 6.95
N ILE A 55 9.93 6.84 8.23
CA ILE A 55 8.57 6.56 8.71
C ILE A 55 7.88 7.91 8.92
N ILE A 56 6.67 8.05 8.39
CA ILE A 56 5.84 9.23 8.57
C ILE A 56 4.45 8.84 9.08
N ASP A 57 3.84 9.76 9.82
CA ASP A 57 2.54 9.57 10.45
C ASP A 57 1.74 10.89 10.35
N PHE A 58 0.42 10.80 10.49
CA PHE A 58 -0.41 12.00 10.53
C PHE A 58 -0.23 12.70 11.88
N ILE A 59 -0.03 14.02 11.82
CA ILE A 59 -0.10 14.88 13.01
C ILE A 59 -1.53 14.85 13.56
N ASP A 60 -2.52 14.99 12.67
CA ASP A 60 -3.94 14.91 13.01
C ASP A 60 -4.55 13.61 12.50
N LYS A 61 -4.51 12.58 13.35
CA LYS A 61 -5.08 11.26 13.04
C LYS A 61 -6.60 11.25 13.00
N ALA A 62 -7.26 12.21 13.65
CA ALA A 62 -8.71 12.24 13.71
C ALA A 62 -9.33 12.67 12.36
N ASN A 63 -8.60 13.48 11.58
CA ASN A 63 -9.06 14.01 10.30
C ASN A 63 -8.41 13.39 9.06
N ASN A 64 -7.66 12.29 9.21
CA ASN A 64 -6.98 11.64 8.08
C ASN A 64 -7.18 10.14 8.10
N LEU A 65 -7.73 9.59 7.01
CA LEU A 65 -7.90 8.16 6.83
C LEU A 65 -6.65 7.57 6.14
N PRO A 66 -5.91 6.65 6.79
CA PRO A 66 -4.71 6.07 6.20
C PRO A 66 -4.97 5.36 4.86
N ASP A 67 -6.10 4.67 4.73
CA ASP A 67 -6.45 3.97 3.49
C ASP A 67 -6.74 4.91 2.32
N PHE A 68 -7.40 6.03 2.60
CA PHE A 68 -7.62 7.07 1.60
C PHE A 68 -6.28 7.61 1.08
N TRP A 69 -5.39 7.97 2.00
CA TRP A 69 -4.06 8.46 1.63
C TRP A 69 -3.19 7.40 0.97
N ASN A 70 -3.35 6.13 1.30
CA ASN A 70 -2.65 5.06 0.60
C ASN A 70 -3.05 5.00 -0.87
N SER A 71 -4.33 5.16 -1.20
CA SER A 71 -4.80 5.25 -2.59
C SER A 71 -4.14 6.42 -3.35
N ILE A 72 -3.95 7.56 -2.69
CA ILE A 72 -3.28 8.73 -3.28
C ILE A 72 -1.77 8.50 -3.41
N LEU A 73 -1.11 8.09 -2.33
CA LEU A 73 0.34 7.95 -2.21
C LEU A 73 0.90 6.70 -2.89
N THR A 74 0.05 5.89 -3.53
CA THR A 74 0.44 4.79 -4.42
C THR A 74 -0.10 4.98 -5.85
N SER A 75 -0.80 6.10 -6.11
CA SER A 75 -1.36 6.38 -7.43
C SER A 75 -0.27 6.66 -8.46
N ARG A 76 -0.56 6.33 -9.73
CA ARG A 76 0.34 6.64 -10.85
C ARG A 76 0.64 8.14 -10.97
N ASP A 77 -0.34 8.99 -10.68
CA ASP A 77 -0.16 10.44 -10.70
C ASP A 77 0.84 10.88 -9.64
N PHE A 78 0.64 10.42 -8.39
CA PHE A 78 1.58 10.69 -7.31
C PHE A 78 2.99 10.21 -7.65
N ILE A 79 3.13 8.97 -8.13
CA ILE A 79 4.43 8.39 -8.49
C ILE A 79 5.13 9.22 -9.58
N LYS A 80 4.41 9.60 -10.64
CA LYS A 80 4.97 10.47 -11.70
C LYS A 80 5.42 11.83 -11.16
N ARG A 81 4.64 12.43 -10.27
CA ARG A 81 4.99 13.71 -9.64
C ARG A 81 6.19 13.55 -8.72
N LEU A 82 6.27 12.44 -8.00
CA LEU A 82 7.39 12.08 -7.16
C LEU A 82 8.69 11.95 -7.99
N GLU A 83 8.64 11.31 -9.15
CA GLU A 83 9.77 11.21 -10.08
C GLU A 83 10.38 12.58 -10.44
N THR A 84 9.54 13.62 -10.58
CA THR A 84 10.00 14.99 -10.93
C THR A 84 10.85 15.64 -9.84
N VAL A 85 10.61 15.30 -8.56
CA VAL A 85 11.36 15.84 -7.41
C VAL A 85 12.48 14.91 -6.95
N THR A 86 12.52 13.68 -7.48
CA THR A 86 13.59 12.71 -7.23
C THR A 86 14.61 12.62 -8.38
N TYR A 87 14.45 13.43 -9.43
CA TYR A 87 15.34 13.44 -10.58
C TYR A 87 16.79 13.75 -10.15
N GLY A 88 17.73 12.84 -10.42
CA GLY A 88 19.13 12.96 -10.01
C GLY A 88 19.49 12.29 -8.67
N ILE A 89 18.52 11.70 -7.97
CA ILE A 89 18.80 10.77 -6.87
C ILE A 89 19.44 9.52 -7.49
N ARG A 90 20.76 9.37 -7.31
CA ARG A 90 21.51 8.15 -7.69
C ARG A 90 20.84 6.93 -7.04
N ASP A 91 20.81 5.80 -7.77
CA ASP A 91 20.31 4.52 -7.25
C ASP A 91 20.82 4.28 -5.82
N GLY A 92 19.90 4.18 -4.86
CA GLY A 92 20.23 3.89 -3.46
C GLY A 92 20.06 5.02 -2.44
N LYS A 93 19.66 6.24 -2.84
CA LYS A 93 19.28 7.29 -1.86
C LYS A 93 17.75 7.35 -1.71
N SER A 94 17.28 7.36 -0.46
CA SER A 94 15.85 7.46 -0.16
C SER A 94 15.32 8.85 -0.49
N ILE A 95 14.05 8.91 -0.88
CA ILE A 95 13.34 10.17 -1.09
C ILE A 95 13.25 10.86 0.26
N SER A 96 13.74 12.10 0.36
CA SER A 96 13.64 12.83 1.62
C SER A 96 12.22 13.35 1.80
N PHE A 97 11.77 13.46 3.06
CA PHE A 97 10.48 14.09 3.36
C PHE A 97 10.40 15.51 2.80
N LYS A 98 11.52 16.23 2.76
CA LYS A 98 11.61 17.60 2.22
C LYS A 98 11.23 17.63 0.73
N ASP A 99 11.77 16.71 -0.06
CA ASP A 99 11.49 16.64 -1.51
C ASP A 99 10.01 16.36 -1.74
N PHE A 100 9.45 15.39 -1.01
CA PHE A 100 8.02 15.10 -1.02
C PHE A 100 7.16 16.31 -0.59
N SER A 101 7.53 17.00 0.51
CA SER A 101 6.75 18.12 1.06
C SER A 101 6.65 19.32 0.12
N SER A 102 7.52 19.39 -0.90
CA SER A 102 7.46 20.42 -1.94
C SER A 102 6.36 20.18 -2.99
N LEU A 103 5.84 18.95 -3.07
CA LEU A 103 4.76 18.60 -3.98
C LEU A 103 3.45 19.21 -3.49
N LYS A 104 2.76 19.95 -4.36
CA LYS A 104 1.43 20.50 -4.05
C LYS A 104 0.38 19.38 -4.00
N PHE A 105 -0.42 19.30 -2.94
CA PHE A 105 -1.53 18.35 -2.87
C PHE A 105 -2.84 19.08 -2.67
N VAL A 106 -3.91 18.46 -3.16
CA VAL A 106 -5.25 18.75 -2.66
C VAL A 106 -5.41 17.95 -1.37
N PHE A 107 -5.79 18.63 -0.29
CA PHE A 107 -6.05 18.01 1.00
C PHE A 107 -7.57 17.99 1.19
N PRO A 108 -8.23 16.87 0.89
CA PRO A 108 -9.68 16.77 1.05
C PRO A 108 -10.07 16.78 2.52
N GLU A 109 -11.24 17.33 2.81
CA GLU A 109 -11.80 17.29 4.16
C GLU A 109 -12.08 15.84 4.59
N PHE A 110 -12.08 15.60 5.90
CA PHE A 110 -12.32 14.26 6.43
C PHE A 110 -13.62 13.61 5.92
N LYS A 111 -14.69 14.39 5.80
CA LYS A 111 -15.98 13.91 5.24
C LYS A 111 -15.88 13.50 3.77
N GLU A 112 -15.09 14.23 2.99
CA GLU A 112 -14.84 13.90 1.59
C GLU A 112 -14.04 12.60 1.47
N GLN A 113 -13.00 12.43 2.31
CA GLN A 113 -12.24 11.18 2.39
C GLN A 113 -13.15 9.98 2.69
N GLN A 114 -14.09 10.13 3.65
CA GLN A 114 -15.07 9.10 4.00
C GLN A 114 -16.02 8.79 2.84
N ALA A 115 -16.58 9.81 2.18
CA ALA A 115 -17.52 9.63 1.09
C ALA A 115 -16.88 8.94 -0.12
N ILE A 116 -15.68 9.38 -0.51
CA ILE A 116 -14.91 8.77 -1.60
C ILE A 116 -14.52 7.35 -1.24
N GLY A 117 -14.00 7.12 -0.03
CA GLY A 117 -13.62 5.80 0.46
C GLY A 117 -14.80 4.82 0.43
N ALA A 118 -15.96 5.22 0.97
CA ALA A 118 -17.16 4.39 0.97
C ALA A 118 -17.65 4.06 -0.44
N TYR A 119 -17.58 5.01 -1.37
CA TYR A 119 -17.96 4.78 -2.77
C TYR A 119 -17.10 3.70 -3.42
N PHE A 120 -15.77 3.79 -3.30
CA PHE A 120 -14.88 2.79 -3.88
C PHE A 120 -14.98 1.43 -3.18
N SER A 121 -15.12 1.39 -1.85
CA SER A 121 -15.35 0.12 -1.14
C SER A 121 -16.64 -0.58 -1.60
N ASN A 122 -17.70 0.17 -1.91
CA ASN A 122 -18.93 -0.40 -2.47
C ASN A 122 -18.72 -0.98 -3.87
N LEU A 123 -17.90 -0.32 -4.71
CA LEU A 123 -17.55 -0.85 -6.03
C LEU A 123 -16.71 -2.13 -5.92
N ASP A 124 -15.73 -2.17 -5.02
CA ASP A 124 -14.91 -3.36 -4.79
C ASP A 124 -15.77 -4.54 -4.31
N ASN A 125 -16.71 -4.29 -3.39
CA ASN A 125 -17.66 -5.30 -2.93
C ASN A 125 -18.55 -5.84 -4.07
N LEU A 126 -19.02 -4.95 -4.95
CA LEU A 126 -19.82 -5.33 -6.11
C LEU A 126 -19.00 -6.19 -7.10
N ILE A 127 -17.76 -5.79 -7.38
CA ILE A 127 -16.83 -6.56 -8.23
C ILE A 127 -16.60 -7.94 -7.63
N ASN A 128 -16.29 -8.03 -6.34
CA ASN A 128 -16.06 -9.30 -5.63
C ASN A 128 -17.29 -10.21 -5.70
N SER A 129 -18.49 -9.67 -5.51
CA SER A 129 -19.74 -10.44 -5.62
C SER A 129 -19.94 -11.01 -7.04
N HIS A 130 -19.62 -10.23 -8.08
CA HIS A 130 -19.69 -10.71 -9.46
C HIS A 130 -18.62 -11.77 -9.76
N GLN A 131 -17.40 -11.61 -9.25
CA GLN A 131 -16.34 -12.61 -9.41
C GLN A 131 -16.68 -13.94 -8.74
N GLU A 132 -17.24 -13.89 -7.53
CA GLU A 132 -17.75 -15.08 -6.84
C GLU A 132 -18.84 -15.77 -7.69
N LYS A 133 -19.77 -14.99 -8.24
CA LYS A 133 -20.83 -15.54 -9.08
C LYS A 133 -20.28 -16.20 -10.34
N ILE A 134 -19.28 -15.60 -10.99
CA ILE A 134 -18.59 -16.18 -12.15
C ILE A 134 -17.97 -17.53 -11.76
N SER A 135 -17.22 -17.59 -10.65
CA SER A 135 -16.59 -18.83 -10.18
C SER A 135 -17.60 -19.95 -9.90
N GLN A 136 -18.74 -19.62 -9.29
CA GLN A 136 -19.83 -20.57 -9.07
C GLN A 136 -20.41 -21.10 -10.39
N LEU A 137 -20.61 -20.22 -11.38
CA LEU A 137 -21.14 -20.61 -12.69
C LEU A 137 -20.14 -21.47 -13.49
N GLU A 138 -18.84 -21.17 -13.42
CA GLU A 138 -17.79 -21.99 -14.02
C GLU A 138 -17.75 -23.40 -13.41
N THR A 139 -17.86 -23.48 -12.08
CA THR A 139 -17.92 -24.76 -11.36
C THR A 139 -19.16 -25.56 -11.76
N LEU A 140 -20.32 -24.92 -11.83
CA LEU A 140 -21.57 -25.54 -12.26
C LEU A 140 -21.48 -26.04 -13.70
N LYS A 141 -20.98 -25.21 -14.63
CA LYS A 141 -20.77 -25.59 -16.03
C LYS A 141 -19.87 -26.82 -16.15
N LYS A 142 -18.77 -26.86 -15.39
CA LYS A 142 -17.84 -28.01 -15.39
C LYS A 142 -18.55 -29.28 -14.95
N LYS A 143 -19.36 -29.22 -13.88
CA LYS A 143 -20.15 -30.36 -13.40
C LYS A 143 -21.15 -30.86 -14.46
N LEU A 144 -21.94 -29.94 -15.03
CA LEU A 144 -22.93 -30.30 -16.05
C LEU A 144 -22.29 -30.93 -17.29
N LEU A 145 -21.13 -30.43 -17.73
CA LEU A 145 -20.41 -31.05 -18.85
C LEU A 145 -19.87 -32.44 -18.51
N GLN A 146 -19.43 -32.69 -17.28
CA GLN A 146 -19.03 -34.04 -16.85
C GLN A 146 -20.23 -34.99 -16.88
N ASP A 147 -21.39 -34.54 -16.39
CA ASP A 147 -22.61 -35.35 -16.37
C ASP A 147 -23.17 -35.64 -17.78
N MET A 148 -22.79 -34.87 -18.82
CA MET A 148 -23.25 -35.07 -20.20
C MET A 148 -22.52 -36.21 -20.94
N PHE A 149 -21.33 -36.62 -20.51
CA PHE A 149 -20.49 -37.61 -21.19
C PHE A 149 -20.29 -38.89 -20.37
N ILE A 150 -21.14 -39.12 -19.36
CA ILE A 150 -21.32 -40.36 -18.59
C ILE A 150 -22.62 -41.01 -19.07
#